data_AF-A0A7E5V978-F1
#
_entry.id   AF-A0A7E5V978-F1
#
_cell.length_a   1.000
_cell.length_b   1.000
_cell.length_c   1.000
_cell.angle_alpha   90.00
_cell.angle_beta   90.00
_cell.angle_gamma   90.00
#
_symmetry.space_group_name_H-M   'P 1'
#
loop_
_entity.id
_entity.type
_entity.pdbx_description
1 polymer ?
#
loop_
_entity_poly.entity_id
_entity_poly.type
_entity_poly.pdbx_seq_one_letter_code
_entity_poly.pdbx_strand_id
1 'polypeptide(L)'
;MIKTKPWSGGTDEEYETQHFGFGAQRLKISVRQMVEQKITNGVKDMESYLQESLDLNETDKVTLTRSCDKLIRLYCDRAGPSLEAIDDEIERVLKIPQNVLLPEDEVQVEQTSDSEFEKLKEEVASLRKRVERGALMEALLTAEEEELSTVEKVCETAKKDMEAIDLLCKNVDNGECLKSIQNETQFLCASASFMKKENNIFDEEF
;
A
#
# COMPACT_ATOMS: atom_id res chain seq x y z
N MET A 1 -31.40 -0.95 45.22
CA MET A 1 -30.72 -0.87 43.91
C MET A 1 -29.64 -1.92 43.91
N ILE A 2 -29.45 -2.60 42.78
CA ILE A 2 -28.48 -3.69 42.70
C ILE A 2 -27.08 -3.07 42.71
N LYS A 3 -26.22 -3.50 43.63
CA LYS A 3 -24.85 -3.00 43.69
C LYS A 3 -24.10 -3.45 42.43
N THR A 4 -23.54 -2.49 41.71
CA THR A 4 -22.67 -2.72 40.56
C THR A 4 -21.32 -2.07 40.83
N LYS A 5 -20.23 -2.75 40.44
CA LYS A 5 -18.92 -2.12 40.41
C LYS A 5 -18.86 -1.17 39.19
N PRO A 6 -18.31 0.04 39.32
CA PRO A 6 -18.09 0.92 38.18
C PRO A 6 -17.09 0.28 37.21
N TRP A 7 -17.29 0.53 35.92
CA TRP A 7 -16.36 0.09 34.87
C TRP A 7 -14.99 0.71 35.12
N SER A 8 -13.96 -0.14 35.27
CA SER A 8 -12.59 0.32 35.54
C SER A 8 -11.79 0.58 34.26
N GLY A 9 -12.31 0.24 33.08
CA GLY A 9 -11.64 0.46 31.80
C GLY A 9 -10.26 -0.20 31.68
N GLY A 10 -9.99 -1.21 32.51
CA GLY A 10 -8.65 -1.79 32.67
C GLY A 10 -8.22 -2.69 31.51
N THR A 11 -6.90 -2.82 31.37
CA THR A 11 -6.17 -3.72 30.45
C THR A 11 -6.46 -5.21 30.67
N ASP A 12 -7.08 -5.58 31.79
CA ASP A 12 -7.28 -6.97 32.21
C ASP A 12 -8.25 -7.77 31.31
N GLU A 13 -9.07 -7.10 30.50
CA GLU A 13 -10.02 -7.71 29.56
C GLU A 13 -9.82 -7.21 28.12
N GLU A 14 -8.66 -6.62 27.80
CA GLU A 14 -8.41 -6.01 26.50
C GLU A 14 -8.44 -7.05 25.37
N TYR A 15 -7.86 -8.22 25.61
CA TYR A 15 -7.80 -9.31 24.64
C TYR A 15 -9.19 -9.89 24.34
N GLU A 16 -9.97 -10.14 25.39
CA GLU A 16 -11.37 -10.53 25.28
C GLU A 16 -12.20 -9.46 24.57
N THR A 17 -11.97 -8.19 24.89
CA THR A 17 -12.70 -7.08 24.28
C THR A 17 -12.39 -6.94 22.79
N GLN A 18 -11.15 -7.18 22.37
CA GLN A 18 -10.78 -7.21 20.95
C GLN A 18 -11.57 -8.27 20.19
N HIS A 19 -11.73 -9.47 20.76
CA HIS A 19 -12.45 -10.57 20.11
C HIS A 19 -13.97 -10.38 20.11
N PHE A 20 -14.57 -10.03 21.26
CA PHE A 20 -16.02 -9.97 21.40
C PHE A 20 -16.62 -8.58 21.06
N GLY A 21 -15.80 -7.54 20.98
CA GLY A 21 -16.24 -6.15 20.78
C GLY A 21 -16.83 -5.49 22.03
N PHE A 22 -16.89 -6.20 23.15
CA PHE A 22 -17.30 -5.70 24.46
C PHE A 22 -16.60 -6.46 25.59
N GLY A 23 -16.34 -5.79 26.71
CA GLY A 23 -15.75 -6.41 27.90
C GLY A 23 -16.78 -7.11 28.79
N ALA A 24 -16.33 -8.11 29.54
CA ALA A 24 -17.16 -8.87 30.48
C ALA A 24 -17.74 -7.96 31.57
N GLN A 25 -17.00 -6.96 32.06
CA GLN A 25 -17.51 -5.97 33.00
C GLN A 25 -18.76 -5.22 32.47
N ARG A 26 -18.75 -4.83 31.19
CA ARG A 26 -19.88 -4.10 30.58
C ARG A 26 -21.10 -5.00 30.48
N LEU A 27 -20.91 -6.28 30.17
CA LEU A 27 -22.01 -7.25 30.16
C LEU A 27 -22.60 -7.44 31.56
N LYS A 28 -21.77 -7.63 32.60
CA LYS A 28 -22.23 -7.76 34.00
C LYS A 28 -23.06 -6.56 34.46
N ILE A 29 -22.58 -5.34 34.20
CA ILE A 29 -23.31 -4.11 34.53
C ILE A 29 -24.66 -4.09 33.80
N SER A 30 -24.67 -4.40 32.51
CA SER A 30 -25.89 -4.39 31.69
C SER A 30 -26.91 -5.41 32.16
N VAL A 31 -26.48 -6.63 32.51
CA VAL A 31 -27.34 -7.69 33.05
C VAL A 31 -27.95 -7.26 34.39
N ARG A 32 -27.15 -6.70 35.30
CA ARG A 32 -27.64 -6.21 36.60
C ARG A 32 -28.65 -5.08 36.44
N GLN A 33 -28.41 -4.13 35.53
CA GLN A 33 -29.37 -3.06 35.22
C GLN A 33 -30.65 -3.61 34.60
N MET A 34 -30.55 -4.55 33.66
CA MET A 34 -31.72 -5.19 33.04
C MET A 34 -32.59 -5.90 34.08
N VAL A 35 -31.98 -6.61 35.02
CA VAL A 35 -32.70 -7.32 36.09
C VAL A 35 -33.38 -6.33 37.03
N GLU A 36 -32.70 -5.25 37.43
CA GLU A 36 -33.30 -4.19 38.24
C GLU A 36 -34.49 -3.52 37.53
N GLN A 37 -34.36 -3.23 36.23
CA GLN A 37 -35.46 -2.69 35.43
C GLN A 37 -36.63 -3.67 35.35
N LYS A 38 -36.38 -4.96 35.15
CA LYS A 38 -37.44 -5.97 35.08
C LYS A 38 -38.19 -6.13 36.40
N ILE A 39 -37.48 -6.14 37.53
CA ILE A 39 -38.09 -6.17 38.87
C ILE A 39 -38.95 -4.90 39.07
N THR A 40 -38.39 -3.74 38.75
CA THR A 40 -39.07 -2.45 38.94
C THR A 40 -40.34 -2.36 38.11
N ASN A 41 -40.24 -2.67 36.81
CA ASN A 41 -41.39 -2.62 35.90
C ASN A 41 -42.46 -3.62 36.31
N GLY A 42 -42.08 -4.87 36.64
CA GLY A 42 -43.05 -5.87 37.07
C GLY A 42 -43.83 -5.49 38.34
N VAL A 43 -43.15 -4.88 39.33
CA VAL A 43 -43.81 -4.41 40.56
C VAL A 43 -44.64 -3.14 40.30
N LYS A 44 -44.19 -2.24 39.43
CA LYS A 44 -44.94 -1.05 39.00
C LYS A 44 -46.21 -1.41 38.24
N ASP A 45 -46.13 -2.35 37.31
CA ASP A 45 -47.29 -2.84 36.55
C ASP A 45 -48.32 -3.48 37.49
N MET A 46 -47.85 -4.24 38.48
CA MET A 46 -48.70 -4.79 39.54
C MET A 46 -49.33 -3.68 40.41
N GLU A 47 -48.55 -2.66 40.78
CA GLU A 47 -49.04 -1.50 41.53
C GLU A 47 -50.17 -0.79 40.78
N SER A 48 -49.96 -0.48 39.50
CA SER A 48 -50.97 0.16 38.64
C SER A 48 -52.22 -0.70 38.51
N TYR A 49 -52.07 -2.00 38.26
CA TYR A 49 -53.20 -2.91 38.16
C TYR A 49 -54.02 -2.98 39.45
N LEU A 50 -53.36 -3.01 40.62
CA LEU A 50 -54.04 -3.03 41.92
C LEU A 50 -54.75 -1.69 42.22
N GLN A 51 -54.17 -0.56 41.81
CA GLN A 51 -54.81 0.75 41.95
C GLN A 51 -56.04 0.92 41.05
N GLU A 52 -56.04 0.31 39.86
CA GLU A 52 -57.17 0.36 38.92
C GLU A 52 -58.28 -0.63 39.27
N SER A 53 -57.92 -1.81 39.80
CA SER A 53 -58.89 -2.88 40.11
C SER A 53 -59.55 -2.75 41.48
N LEU A 54 -58.93 -2.02 42.41
CA LEU A 54 -59.45 -1.81 43.76
C LEU A 54 -59.86 -0.34 43.92
N ASP A 55 -61.06 -0.12 44.46
CA ASP A 55 -61.55 1.24 44.75
C ASP A 55 -60.89 1.78 46.04
N LEU A 56 -59.61 2.15 45.91
CA LEU A 56 -58.74 2.56 47.02
C LEU A 56 -58.87 4.05 47.32
N ASN A 57 -58.90 4.39 48.62
CA ASN A 57 -58.77 5.78 49.06
C ASN A 57 -57.32 6.27 48.89
N GLU A 58 -57.11 7.60 48.87
CA GLU A 58 -55.78 8.19 48.69
C GLU A 58 -54.74 7.71 49.73
N THR A 59 -55.15 7.50 50.98
CA THR A 59 -54.27 6.94 52.03
C THR A 59 -53.82 5.51 51.73
N ASP A 60 -54.71 4.71 51.14
CA ASP A 60 -54.44 3.31 50.80
C ASP A 60 -53.54 3.22 49.57
N LYS A 61 -53.73 4.11 48.58
CA LYS A 61 -52.83 4.24 47.42
C LYS A 61 -51.40 4.56 47.84
N VAL A 62 -51.21 5.55 48.73
CA VAL A 62 -49.89 5.91 49.25
C VAL A 62 -49.25 4.74 50.02
N THR A 63 -50.05 4.00 50.79
CA THR A 63 -49.58 2.83 51.53
C THR A 63 -49.17 1.68 50.61
N LEU A 64 -49.93 1.48 49.51
CA LEU A 64 -49.63 0.51 48.47
C LEU A 64 -48.31 0.86 47.76
N THR A 65 -48.14 2.10 47.30
CA THR A 65 -46.89 2.58 46.67
C THR A 65 -45.69 2.35 47.58
N ARG A 66 -45.80 2.72 48.87
CA ARG A 66 -44.71 2.50 49.84
C ARG A 66 -44.40 1.01 50.04
N SER A 67 -45.40 0.14 49.93
CA SER A 67 -45.23 -1.31 50.07
C SER A 67 -44.59 -1.91 48.81
N CYS A 68 -44.99 -1.45 47.62
CA CYS A 68 -44.36 -1.80 46.34
C CYS A 68 -42.90 -1.35 46.28
N ASP A 69 -42.57 -0.13 46.73
CA ASP A 69 -41.19 0.34 46.82
C ASP A 69 -40.32 -0.52 47.75
N LYS A 70 -40.89 -0.97 48.89
CA LYS A 70 -40.21 -1.93 49.78
C LYS A 70 -40.01 -3.27 49.10
N LEU A 71 -41.01 -3.73 48.35
CA LEU A 71 -40.95 -5.00 47.61
C LEU A 71 -39.85 -4.97 46.56
N ILE A 72 -39.74 -3.88 45.78
CA ILE A 72 -38.65 -3.68 44.81
C ILE A 72 -37.29 -3.78 45.49
N ARG A 73 -37.10 -3.08 46.63
CA ARG A 73 -35.83 -3.14 47.38
C ARG A 73 -35.50 -4.56 47.83
N LEU A 74 -36.47 -5.27 48.39
CA LEU A 74 -36.28 -6.66 48.85
C LEU A 74 -35.91 -7.60 47.70
N TYR A 75 -36.56 -7.49 46.55
CA TYR A 75 -36.22 -8.31 45.38
C TYR A 75 -34.84 -7.97 44.83
N CYS A 76 -34.50 -6.70 44.69
CA CYS A 76 -33.17 -6.28 44.23
C CYS A 76 -32.05 -6.74 45.18
N ASP A 77 -32.26 -6.64 46.49
CA ASP A 77 -31.28 -7.07 47.49
C ASP A 77 -31.12 -8.60 47.46
N ARG A 78 -32.22 -9.35 47.29
CA ARG A 78 -32.20 -10.81 47.24
C ARG A 78 -31.69 -11.38 45.91
N ALA A 79 -31.74 -10.59 44.83
CA ALA A 79 -31.16 -10.96 43.54
C ALA A 79 -29.63 -10.90 43.54
N GLY A 80 -29.01 -10.17 44.47
CA GLY A 80 -27.56 -9.96 44.55
C GLY A 80 -26.71 -11.23 44.43
N PRO A 81 -26.90 -12.25 45.30
CA PRO A 81 -26.12 -13.49 45.28
C PRO A 81 -26.28 -14.28 43.97
N SER A 82 -27.49 -14.33 43.41
CA SER A 82 -27.71 -15.00 42.12
C SER A 82 -27.01 -14.27 40.97
N LEU A 83 -26.94 -12.94 41.04
CA LEU A 83 -26.23 -12.13 40.06
C LEU A 83 -24.71 -12.25 40.19
N GLU A 84 -24.19 -12.50 41.40
CA GLU A 84 -22.76 -12.82 41.58
C GLU A 84 -22.41 -14.15 40.90
N ALA A 85 -23.23 -15.18 41.06
CA ALA A 85 -23.02 -16.45 40.35
C ALA A 85 -23.11 -16.29 38.82
N ILE A 86 -24.00 -15.43 38.33
CA ILE A 86 -24.08 -15.10 36.89
C ILE A 86 -22.83 -14.34 36.45
N ASP A 87 -22.31 -13.41 37.26
CA ASP A 87 -21.08 -12.67 36.93
C ASP A 87 -19.89 -13.62 36.79
N ASP A 88 -19.76 -14.64 37.66
CA ASP A 88 -18.70 -15.65 37.58
C ASP A 88 -18.82 -16.50 36.29
N GLU A 89 -20.04 -16.87 35.90
CA GLU A 89 -20.28 -17.58 34.65
C GLU A 89 -19.99 -16.71 33.42
N ILE A 90 -20.32 -15.41 33.48
CA ILE A 90 -19.97 -14.45 32.43
C ILE A 90 -18.44 -14.38 32.26
N GLU A 91 -17.68 -14.30 33.36
CA GLU A 91 -16.21 -14.36 33.28
C GLU A 91 -15.74 -15.66 32.65
N ARG A 92 -16.28 -16.80 33.09
CA ARG A 92 -15.87 -18.12 32.61
C ARG A 92 -16.11 -18.30 31.11
N VAL A 93 -17.20 -17.75 30.58
CA VAL A 93 -17.58 -17.88 29.16
C VAL A 93 -16.81 -16.92 28.29
N LEU A 94 -16.58 -15.68 28.74
CA LEU A 94 -15.93 -14.66 27.94
C LEU A 94 -14.40 -14.67 28.05
N LYS A 95 -13.83 -15.35 29.04
CA LYS A 95 -12.38 -15.42 29.22
C LYS A 95 -11.72 -16.21 28.09
N ILE A 96 -10.73 -15.60 27.45
CA ILE A 96 -9.88 -16.30 26.50
C ILE A 96 -8.76 -16.99 27.30
N PRO A 97 -8.54 -18.31 27.13
CA PRO A 97 -7.44 -18.99 27.80
C PRO A 97 -6.09 -18.39 27.40
N GLN A 98 -5.16 -18.24 28.35
CA GLN A 98 -3.84 -17.66 28.10
C GLN A 98 -3.00 -18.43 27.07
N ASN A 99 -3.32 -19.69 26.85
CA ASN A 99 -2.65 -20.56 25.88
C ASN A 99 -3.32 -20.56 24.50
N VAL A 100 -4.33 -19.72 24.28
CA VAL A 100 -5.04 -19.58 23.01
C VAL A 100 -4.67 -18.25 22.40
N LEU A 101 -4.12 -18.31 21.19
CA LEU A 101 -3.91 -17.16 20.34
C LEU A 101 -5.12 -17.00 19.43
N LEU A 102 -5.61 -15.77 19.31
CA LEU A 102 -6.72 -15.45 18.42
C LEU A 102 -6.28 -15.55 16.95
N PRO A 103 -7.20 -15.88 16.02
CA PRO A 103 -6.90 -15.93 14.59
C PRO A 103 -6.34 -14.60 14.04
N GLU A 104 -6.78 -13.47 14.60
CA GLU A 104 -6.29 -12.14 14.23
C GLU A 104 -4.80 -11.95 14.53
N ASP A 105 -4.25 -12.72 15.47
CA ASP A 105 -2.87 -12.64 15.92
C ASP A 105 -2.01 -13.80 15.41
N GLU A 106 -2.44 -14.57 14.39
CA GLU A 106 -1.63 -15.68 13.84
C GLU A 106 -0.21 -15.24 13.43
N VAL A 107 -0.04 -13.99 13.00
CA VAL A 107 1.28 -13.40 12.68
C VAL A 107 2.20 -13.26 13.90
N GLN A 108 1.65 -13.28 15.11
CA GLN A 108 2.38 -13.22 16.37
C GLN A 108 2.88 -14.61 16.83
N VAL A 109 2.51 -15.70 16.14
CA VAL A 109 3.02 -17.05 16.45
C VAL A 109 4.55 -17.08 16.30
N GLU A 110 5.05 -16.49 15.23
CA GLU A 110 6.49 -16.30 14.99
C GLU A 110 6.85 -14.83 15.21
N GLN A 111 7.20 -14.50 16.45
CA GLN A 111 7.63 -13.14 16.78
C GLN A 111 8.99 -12.85 16.14
N THR A 112 9.01 -11.84 15.28
CA THR A 112 10.26 -11.26 14.76
C THR A 112 10.81 -10.30 15.81
N SER A 113 12.07 -10.47 16.21
CA SER A 113 12.70 -9.53 17.14
C SER A 113 12.94 -8.18 16.48
N ASP A 114 12.97 -7.11 17.28
CA ASP A 114 13.28 -5.76 16.79
C ASP A 114 14.61 -5.71 16.02
N SER A 115 15.59 -6.51 16.45
CA SER A 115 16.88 -6.60 15.76
C SER A 115 16.76 -7.25 14.38
N GLU A 116 15.94 -8.29 14.23
CA GLU A 116 15.70 -8.94 12.94
C GLU A 116 14.91 -8.03 12.01
N PHE A 117 13.93 -7.31 12.55
CA PHE A 117 13.16 -6.33 11.79
C PHE A 117 14.03 -5.19 11.23
N GLU A 118 14.91 -4.61 12.06
CA GLU A 118 15.81 -3.56 11.59
C GLU A 118 16.85 -4.08 10.59
N LYS A 119 17.37 -5.31 10.76
CA LYS A 119 18.23 -5.95 9.75
C LYS A 119 17.51 -6.12 8.42
N LEU A 120 16.26 -6.61 8.45
CA LEU A 120 15.47 -6.80 7.23
C LEU A 120 15.21 -5.47 6.52
N LYS A 121 14.94 -4.41 7.28
CA LYS A 121 14.75 -3.05 6.76
C LYS A 121 16.01 -2.48 6.11
N GLU A 122 17.18 -2.69 6.72
CA GLU A 122 18.47 -2.34 6.13
C GLU A 122 18.73 -3.12 4.84
N GLU A 123 18.44 -4.42 4.83
CA GLU A 123 18.58 -5.28 3.65
C GLU A 123 17.68 -4.80 2.50
N VAL A 124 16.40 -4.52 2.79
CA VAL A 124 15.46 -3.95 1.80
C VAL A 124 15.98 -2.63 1.24
N ALA A 125 16.51 -1.75 2.08
CA ALA A 125 17.07 -0.47 1.62
C ALA A 125 18.32 -0.67 0.74
N SER A 126 19.19 -1.62 1.10
CA SER A 126 20.36 -1.99 0.30
C SER A 126 19.97 -2.56 -1.06
N LEU A 127 18.98 -3.47 -1.08
CA LEU A 127 18.47 -4.09 -2.31
C LEU A 127 17.84 -3.05 -3.24
N ARG A 128 17.05 -2.11 -2.72
CA ARG A 128 16.50 -1.00 -3.53
C ARG A 128 17.59 -0.18 -4.22
N LYS A 129 18.63 0.21 -3.47
CA LYS A 129 19.79 0.93 -4.06
C LYS A 129 20.51 0.10 -5.12
N ARG A 130 20.61 -1.21 -4.94
CA ARG A 130 21.23 -2.11 -5.93
C ARG A 130 20.38 -2.18 -7.20
N VAL A 131 19.07 -2.27 -7.08
CA VAL A 131 18.14 -2.28 -8.21
C VAL A 131 18.23 -0.95 -8.99
N GLU A 132 18.22 0.19 -8.30
CA GLU A 132 18.38 1.51 -8.93
C GLU A 132 19.70 1.63 -9.71
N ARG A 133 20.80 1.18 -9.11
CA ARG A 133 22.11 1.15 -9.78
C ARG A 133 22.12 0.20 -10.98
N GLY A 134 21.48 -0.95 -10.86
CA GLY A 134 21.34 -1.92 -11.95
C GLY A 134 20.59 -1.32 -13.14
N ALA A 135 19.46 -0.65 -12.89
CA ALA A 135 18.69 0.02 -13.92
C ALA A 135 19.48 1.15 -14.61
N LEU A 136 20.25 1.93 -13.84
CA LEU A 136 21.12 2.96 -14.41
C LEU A 136 22.22 2.35 -15.30
N MET A 137 22.84 1.26 -14.84
CA MET A 137 23.88 0.57 -15.61
C MET A 137 23.33 -0.02 -16.91
N GLU A 138 22.15 -0.64 -16.85
CA GLU A 138 21.47 -1.19 -18.03
C GLU A 138 21.19 -0.09 -19.06
N ALA A 139 20.71 1.08 -18.63
CA ALA A 139 20.49 2.23 -19.51
C ALA A 139 21.79 2.72 -20.16
N LEU A 140 22.89 2.78 -19.42
CA LEU A 140 24.20 3.18 -19.95
C LEU A 140 24.74 2.17 -20.98
N LEU A 141 24.66 0.88 -20.67
CA LEU A 141 25.10 -0.17 -21.58
C LEU A 141 24.27 -0.19 -22.87
N THR A 142 22.96 0.05 -22.76
CA THR A 142 22.07 0.14 -23.94
C THR A 142 22.47 1.33 -24.82
N ALA A 143 22.77 2.49 -24.22
CA ALA A 143 23.24 3.66 -24.96
C ALA A 143 24.61 3.43 -25.62
N GLU A 144 25.54 2.75 -24.94
CA GLU A 144 26.85 2.38 -25.50
C GLU A 144 26.71 1.40 -26.67
N GLU A 145 25.81 0.41 -26.58
CA GLU A 145 25.55 -0.54 -27.66
C GLU A 145 24.98 0.16 -28.91
N GLU A 146 24.10 1.13 -28.73
CA GLU A 146 23.59 1.97 -29.84
C GLU A 146 24.69 2.83 -30.49
N GLU A 147 25.60 3.40 -29.69
CA GLU A 147 26.75 4.17 -30.19
C GLU A 147 27.72 3.28 -30.98
N LEU A 148 28.07 2.11 -30.43
CA LEU A 148 28.93 1.13 -31.09
C LEU A 148 28.33 0.64 -32.41
N SER A 149 27.02 0.36 -32.45
CA SER A 149 26.33 0.00 -33.69
C SER A 149 26.42 1.11 -34.75
N THR A 150 26.41 2.36 -34.32
CA THR A 150 26.56 3.51 -35.23
C THR A 150 27.98 3.60 -35.77
N VAL A 151 28.99 3.42 -34.92
CA VAL A 151 30.41 3.40 -35.32
C VAL A 151 30.69 2.24 -36.29
N GLU A 152 30.16 1.05 -36.01
CA GLU A 152 30.32 -0.12 -36.87
C GLU A 152 29.78 0.12 -38.28
N LYS A 153 28.60 0.76 -38.42
CA LYS A 153 28.04 1.15 -39.72
C LYS A 153 28.95 2.13 -40.48
N VAL A 154 29.58 3.08 -39.78
CA VAL A 154 30.51 4.03 -40.39
C VAL A 154 31.77 3.31 -40.86
N CYS A 155 32.34 2.41 -40.05
CA CYS A 155 33.50 1.60 -40.44
C CYS A 155 33.21 0.72 -41.66
N GLU A 156 32.05 0.06 -41.70
CA GLU A 156 31.64 -0.74 -42.86
C GLU A 156 31.45 0.11 -44.12
N THR A 157 30.96 1.34 -43.98
CA THR A 157 30.86 2.27 -45.11
C THR A 157 32.24 2.69 -45.61
N ALA A 158 33.12 3.10 -44.69
CA ALA A 158 34.49 3.48 -45.03
C ALA A 158 35.27 2.33 -45.70
N LYS A 159 35.06 1.09 -45.23
CA LYS A 159 35.66 -0.10 -45.84
C LYS A 159 35.19 -0.30 -47.29
N LYS A 160 33.89 -0.17 -47.56
CA LYS A 160 33.34 -0.23 -48.92
C LYS A 160 33.90 0.88 -49.82
N ASP A 161 34.01 2.10 -49.30
CA ASP A 161 34.59 3.23 -50.03
C ASP A 161 36.07 2.96 -50.37
N MET A 162 36.82 2.38 -49.44
CA MET A 162 38.22 2.03 -49.61
C MET A 162 38.41 0.90 -50.64
N GLU A 163 37.53 -0.11 -50.62
CA GLU A 163 37.48 -1.16 -51.66
C GLU A 163 37.17 -0.57 -53.05
N ALA A 164 36.25 0.40 -53.14
CA ALA A 164 35.94 1.10 -54.38
C ALA A 164 37.14 1.91 -54.90
N ILE A 165 37.85 2.62 -54.02
CA ILE A 165 39.07 3.36 -54.38
C ILE A 165 40.17 2.41 -54.86
N ASP A 166 40.40 1.29 -54.16
CA ASP A 166 41.39 0.28 -54.58
C ASP A 166 41.08 -0.29 -55.98
N LEU A 167 39.80 -0.53 -56.26
CA LEU A 167 39.34 -1.01 -57.57
C LEU A 167 39.54 0.06 -58.67
N LEU A 168 39.30 1.34 -58.36
CA LEU A 168 39.61 2.46 -59.25
C LEU A 168 41.13 2.57 -59.50
N CYS A 169 41.96 2.49 -58.46
CA CYS A 169 43.43 2.53 -58.58
C CYS A 169 43.95 1.40 -59.47
N LYS A 170 43.48 0.16 -59.29
CA LYS A 170 43.82 -0.97 -60.16
C LYS A 170 43.43 -0.75 -61.62
N ASN A 171 42.29 -0.11 -61.88
CA ASN A 171 41.86 0.24 -63.23
C ASN A 171 42.67 1.38 -63.85
N VAL A 172 43.20 2.29 -63.04
CA VAL A 172 44.08 3.39 -63.45
C VAL A 172 45.49 2.87 -63.77
N ASP A 173 46.03 1.94 -62.98
CA ASP A 173 47.33 1.30 -63.20
C ASP A 173 47.34 0.39 -64.46
N ASN A 174 46.17 -0.07 -64.92
CA ASN A 174 45.99 -0.59 -66.28
C ASN A 174 46.09 0.58 -67.27
N GLY A 175 47.33 0.93 -67.65
CA GLY A 175 47.75 2.16 -68.33
C GLY A 175 47.10 2.55 -69.67
N GLU A 176 46.01 1.92 -70.10
CA GLU A 176 45.14 2.40 -71.18
C GLU A 176 44.16 3.47 -70.71
N CYS A 177 43.57 3.33 -69.50
CA CYS A 177 42.60 4.30 -68.97
C CYS A 177 43.26 5.65 -68.64
N LEU A 178 44.44 5.60 -67.99
CA LEU A 178 45.22 6.77 -67.59
C LEU A 178 45.69 7.58 -68.81
N LYS A 179 46.07 6.91 -69.91
CA LYS A 179 46.42 7.56 -71.19
C LYS A 179 45.21 8.22 -71.84
N SER A 180 44.04 7.59 -71.81
CA SER A 180 42.80 8.18 -72.34
C SER A 180 42.41 9.44 -71.56
N ILE A 181 42.44 9.37 -70.23
CA ILE A 181 42.13 10.51 -69.35
C ILE A 181 43.17 11.63 -69.51
N GLN A 182 44.46 11.29 -69.62
CA GLN A 182 45.53 12.25 -69.87
C GLN A 182 45.38 12.94 -71.24
N ASN A 183 45.00 12.19 -72.27
CA ASN A 183 44.76 12.72 -73.61
C ASN A 183 43.52 13.64 -73.64
N GLU A 184 42.43 13.26 -72.96
CA GLU A 184 41.22 14.09 -72.86
C GLU A 184 41.44 15.34 -72.02
N THR A 185 42.18 15.25 -70.91
CA THR A 185 42.54 16.42 -70.09
C THR A 185 43.51 17.34 -70.82
N GLN A 186 44.51 16.82 -71.53
CA GLN A 186 45.36 17.63 -72.41
C GLN A 186 44.56 18.28 -73.55
N PHE A 187 43.61 17.55 -74.14
CA PHE A 187 42.71 18.09 -75.15
C PHE A 187 41.85 19.23 -74.59
N LEU A 188 41.24 19.05 -73.41
CA LEU A 188 40.46 20.09 -72.74
C LEU A 188 41.32 21.29 -72.34
N CYS A 189 42.53 21.07 -71.82
CA CYS A 189 43.46 22.16 -71.50
C CYS A 189 43.89 22.94 -72.75
N ALA A 190 44.17 22.25 -73.87
CA ALA A 190 44.48 22.87 -75.15
C ALA A 190 43.28 23.65 -75.70
N SER A 191 42.07 23.09 -75.59
CA SER A 191 40.81 23.71 -76.00
C SER A 191 40.47 24.95 -75.15
N ALA A 192 40.73 24.90 -73.84
CA ALA A 192 40.56 26.03 -72.94
C ALA A 192 41.55 27.17 -73.22
N SER A 193 42.78 26.85 -73.65
CA SER A 193 43.73 27.86 -74.15
C SER A 193 43.34 28.44 -75.52
N PHE A 194 42.60 27.69 -76.35
CA PHE A 194 42.03 28.17 -77.60
C PHE A 194 40.85 29.12 -77.36
N MET A 195 39.95 28.78 -76.44
CA MET A 195 38.84 29.64 -76.00
C MET A 195 39.33 30.95 -75.35
N LYS A 196 40.50 30.96 -74.71
CA LYS A 196 41.15 32.20 -74.23
C LYS A 196 41.77 33.05 -75.35
N LYS A 197 42.06 32.48 -76.52
CA LYS A 197 42.67 33.18 -77.66
C LYS A 197 41.64 33.78 -78.63
N GLU A 198 40.44 33.22 -78.72
CA GLU A 198 39.38 33.76 -79.60
C GLU A 198 38.69 35.02 -79.06
N ASN A 199 38.85 35.37 -77.78
CA ASN A 199 38.37 36.65 -77.25
C ASN A 199 39.35 37.83 -77.47
N ASN A 200 40.50 37.63 -78.11
CA ASN A 200 41.53 38.68 -78.31
C ASN A 200 41.81 38.99 -79.80
N ILE A 201 40.93 38.65 -80.75
CA ILE A 201 41.13 38.86 -82.20
C ILE A 201 40.11 39.86 -82.83
N PHE A 202 39.35 40.59 -82.01
CA PHE A 202 38.69 41.82 -82.44
C PHE A 202 38.92 42.90 -81.39
N ASP A 203 40.07 43.57 -81.48
CA ASP A 203 40.25 44.99 -81.17
C ASP A 203 41.72 45.35 -81.41
N GLU A 204 42.06 45.66 -82.67
CA GLU A 204 43.05 46.68 -83.06
C GLU A 204 43.19 46.69 -84.59
N GLU A 205 42.52 47.63 -85.28
CA GLU A 205 43.19 48.61 -86.16
C GLU A 205 42.19 49.58 -86.83
N PHE A 206 42.44 50.88 -86.57
CA PHE A 206 41.98 52.12 -87.25
C PHE A 206 40.53 52.61 -87.10
#